data_AF-A0A849BL48-F1
#
_entry.id   AF-A0A849BL48-F1
#
_cell.length_a   1.000
_cell.length_b   1.000
_cell.length_c   1.000
_cell.angle_alpha   90.00
_cell.angle_beta   90.00
_cell.angle_gamma   90.00
#
_symmetry.space_group_name_H-M   'P 1'
#
loop_
_entity.id
_entity.type
_entity.pdbx_description
1 polymer ?
#
loop_
_entity_poly.entity_id
_entity_poly.type
_entity_poly.pdbx_seq_one_letter_code
_entity_poly.pdbx_strand_id
1 'polypeptide(L)'
;MSTAGLGSAAHVDVVDACVRERRWWLDAWPGGAEHVAGQVAQDVQEALRDGAGLAWPPCPLPHADDDVQPHVLHVLPDLGPDPHWVCEESGTAAAPLGALGATAS
;
A
#
# COMPACT_ATOMS: atom_id res chain seq x y z
N MET A 1 8.00 19.87 7.69
CA MET A 1 7.95 18.52 8.28
C MET A 1 6.50 18.18 8.56
N SER A 2 5.81 17.53 7.61
CA SER A 2 4.41 17.14 7.78
C SER A 2 4.35 15.67 8.17
N THR A 3 4.07 15.40 9.44
CA THR A 3 3.52 14.11 9.91
C THR A 3 2.03 14.07 9.58
N ALA A 4 1.68 13.99 8.30
CA ALA A 4 0.27 13.94 7.89
C ALA A 4 -0.26 12.49 7.96
N GLY A 5 -0.74 12.11 9.14
CA GLY A 5 -2.05 11.46 9.25
C GLY A 5 -2.18 9.95 8.99
N LEU A 6 -1.16 9.13 9.19
CA LEU A 6 -1.35 7.67 9.24
C LEU A 6 -1.86 7.26 10.62
N GLY A 7 -3.17 7.35 10.83
CA GLY A 7 -3.82 6.92 12.08
C GLY A 7 -5.17 7.56 12.41
N SER A 8 -5.86 8.24 11.47
CA SER A 8 -7.25 8.59 11.74
C SER A 8 -8.09 7.30 11.78
N ALA A 9 -9.09 7.24 12.68
CA ALA A 9 -9.96 6.06 12.81
C ALA A 9 -10.52 5.58 11.46
N ALA A 10 -10.83 6.52 10.56
CA ALA A 10 -11.31 6.23 9.21
C ALA A 10 -10.34 5.40 8.36
N HIS A 11 -9.01 5.55 8.52
CA HIS A 11 -8.05 4.73 7.78
C HIS A 11 -8.00 3.30 8.32
N VAL A 12 -8.14 3.13 9.63
CA VAL A 12 -8.17 1.80 10.27
C VAL A 12 -9.44 1.05 9.85
N ASP A 13 -10.57 1.75 9.76
CA ASP A 13 -11.85 1.18 9.31
C ASP A 13 -11.77 0.67 7.86
N VAL A 14 -11.09 1.40 6.97
CA VAL A 14 -10.87 0.96 5.58
C VAL A 14 -10.05 -0.33 5.54
N VAL A 15 -8.95 -0.41 6.30
CA VAL A 15 -8.12 -1.62 6.36
C VAL A 15 -8.92 -2.82 6.88
N ASP A 16 -9.68 -2.65 7.97
CA ASP A 16 -10.51 -3.72 8.52
C ASP A 16 -11.57 -4.19 7.51
N ALA A 17 -12.19 -3.27 6.78
CA ALA A 17 -13.14 -3.61 5.72
C ALA A 17 -12.49 -4.47 4.62
N CYS A 18 -11.34 -4.05 4.08
CA CYS A 18 -10.62 -4.81 3.05
C CYS A 18 -10.19 -6.20 3.54
N VAL A 19 -9.66 -6.31 4.76
CA VAL A 19 -9.27 -7.60 5.36
C VAL A 19 -10.48 -8.53 5.52
N ARG A 20 -11.62 -8.00 5.97
CA ARG A 20 -12.86 -8.78 6.10
C ARG A 20 -13.35 -9.31 4.76
N GLU A 21 -13.25 -8.52 3.70
CA GLU A 21 -13.63 -8.95 2.34
C GLU A 21 -12.72 -10.05 1.79
N ARG A 22 -11.42 -10.01 2.11
CA ARG A 22 -10.45 -11.03 1.68
C ARG A 22 -10.42 -12.28 2.54
N ARG A 23 -11.07 -12.28 3.72
CA ARG A 23 -11.02 -13.42 4.65
C ARG A 23 -11.47 -14.74 4.01
N TRP A 24 -12.53 -14.72 3.21
CA TRP A 24 -13.05 -15.94 2.57
C TRP A 24 -12.13 -16.48 1.46
N TRP A 25 -11.23 -15.66 0.92
CA TRP A 25 -10.31 -16.07 -0.14
C TRP A 25 -9.33 -17.12 0.37
N LEU A 26 -8.87 -17.01 1.62
CA LEU A 26 -7.99 -17.99 2.24
C LEU A 26 -8.67 -19.35 2.41
N ASP A 27 -9.98 -19.36 2.69
CA ASP A 27 -10.77 -20.59 2.79
C ASP A 27 -10.98 -21.23 1.42
N ALA A 28 -11.17 -20.41 0.37
CA ALA A 28 -11.39 -20.86 -1.00
C ALA A 28 -10.09 -21.23 -1.75
N TRP A 29 -8.95 -20.67 -1.35
CA TRP A 29 -7.65 -20.84 -2.01
C TRP A 29 -6.56 -21.23 -1.00
N PRO A 30 -6.26 -22.54 -0.85
CA PRO A 30 -5.30 -23.06 0.13
C PRO A 30 -3.84 -22.58 -0.02
N GLY A 31 -3.48 -21.89 -1.11
CA GLY A 31 -2.16 -21.27 -1.32
C GLY A 31 -2.18 -19.73 -1.35
N GLY A 32 -3.34 -19.12 -1.07
CA GLY A 32 -3.51 -17.67 -1.24
C GLY A 32 -2.83 -16.81 -0.19
N ALA A 33 -2.35 -17.40 0.91
CA ALA A 33 -1.82 -16.65 2.05
C ALA A 33 -0.68 -15.68 1.68
N GLU A 34 0.23 -16.10 0.80
CA GLU A 34 1.35 -15.28 0.34
C GLU A 34 0.93 -14.14 -0.61
N HIS A 35 -0.28 -14.21 -1.17
CA HIS A 35 -0.81 -13.29 -2.17
C HIS A 35 -1.78 -12.26 -1.58
N VAL A 36 -2.53 -12.67 -0.54
CA VAL A 36 -3.63 -11.88 0.02
C VAL A 36 -3.14 -10.57 0.63
N ALA A 37 -1.94 -10.52 1.21
CA ALA A 37 -1.41 -9.28 1.77
C ALA A 37 -1.26 -8.18 0.69
N GLY A 38 -0.71 -8.52 -0.48
CA GLY A 38 -0.57 -7.58 -1.59
C GLY A 38 -1.92 -7.09 -2.11
N GLN A 39 -2.89 -8.00 -2.21
CA GLN A 39 -4.25 -7.68 -2.64
C GLN A 39 -4.98 -6.77 -1.64
N VAL A 40 -4.88 -7.05 -0.33
CA VAL A 40 -5.45 -6.18 0.70
C VAL A 40 -4.87 -4.76 0.61
N ALA A 41 -3.56 -4.63 0.39
CA ALA A 41 -2.95 -3.32 0.25
C ALA A 41 -3.49 -2.55 -0.98
N GLN A 42 -3.67 -3.22 -2.12
CA GLN A 42 -4.28 -2.63 -3.31
C GLN A 42 -5.74 -2.20 -3.06
N ASP A 43 -6.53 -3.00 -2.36
CA ASP A 43 -7.92 -2.64 -2.01
C ASP A 43 -7.98 -1.40 -1.13
N VAL A 44 -7.05 -1.28 -0.18
CA VAL A 44 -6.94 -0.09 0.67
C VAL A 44 -6.60 1.14 -0.18
N GLN A 45 -5.69 1.01 -1.15
CA GLN A 45 -5.38 2.11 -2.08
C GLN A 45 -6.62 2.52 -2.89
N GLU A 46 -7.36 1.55 -3.41
CA GLU A 46 -8.59 1.79 -4.17
C GLU A 46 -9.66 2.46 -3.30
N ALA A 47 -9.94 1.92 -2.12
CA ALA A 47 -10.94 2.46 -1.22
C ALA A 47 -10.60 3.89 -0.74
N LEU A 48 -9.33 4.19 -0.45
CA LEU A 48 -8.90 5.54 -0.06
C LEU A 48 -8.97 6.53 -1.23
N ARG A 49 -8.62 6.09 -2.45
CA ARG A 49 -8.73 6.90 -3.66
C ARG A 49 -10.19 7.20 -3.97
N ASP A 50 -11.05 6.20 -3.96
CA ASP A 50 -12.44 6.34 -4.36
C ASP A 50 -13.29 7.05 -3.29
N GLY A 51 -13.00 6.79 -2.00
CA GLY A 51 -13.75 7.38 -0.89
C GLY A 51 -13.32 8.79 -0.51
N ALA A 52 -12.02 9.09 -0.57
CA ALA A 52 -11.46 10.35 -0.06
C ALA A 52 -10.61 11.12 -1.08
N GLY A 53 -10.41 10.60 -2.30
CA GLY A 53 -9.48 11.16 -3.27
C GLY A 53 -8.02 11.10 -2.79
N LEU A 54 -7.72 10.21 -1.83
CA LEU A 54 -6.41 10.17 -1.19
C LEU A 54 -5.45 9.26 -1.96
N ALA A 55 -4.35 9.84 -2.41
CA ALA A 55 -3.25 9.13 -3.04
C ALA A 55 -2.32 8.55 -1.96
N TRP A 56 -2.43 7.24 -1.70
CA TRP A 56 -1.71 6.55 -0.63
C TRP A 56 -1.04 5.25 -1.13
N PRO A 57 0.13 4.86 -0.59
CA PRO A 57 1.01 5.67 0.26
C PRO A 57 1.93 6.58 -0.58
N PRO A 58 2.32 7.75 -0.06
CA PRO A 58 3.31 8.59 -0.72
C PRO A 58 4.69 7.91 -0.74
N CYS A 59 5.45 8.12 -1.81
CA CYS A 59 6.81 7.63 -1.96
C CYS A 59 7.76 8.34 -0.97
N PRO A 60 8.54 7.61 -0.17
CA PRO A 60 9.52 8.21 0.75
C PRO A 60 10.88 8.47 0.10
N LEU A 61 11.11 8.01 -1.14
CA LEU A 61 12.40 8.14 -1.82
C LEU A 61 12.57 9.57 -2.36
N PRO A 62 13.79 10.12 -2.32
CA PRO A 62 14.07 11.40 -2.96
C PRO A 62 13.92 11.28 -4.48
N HIS A 63 13.21 12.22 -5.09
CA HIS A 63 13.08 12.37 -6.54
C HIS A 63 13.82 13.61 -7.03
N ALA A 64 14.28 13.57 -8.29
CA ALA A 64 15.15 14.59 -8.87
C ALA A 64 14.41 15.90 -9.25
N ASP A 65 13.09 15.83 -9.40
CA ASP A 65 12.27 16.96 -9.82
C ASP A 65 11.64 17.68 -8.62
N ASP A 66 11.42 19.00 -8.77
CA ASP A 66 10.64 19.87 -7.88
C ASP A 66 9.13 19.50 -7.88
N ASP A 67 8.82 18.20 -7.83
CA ASP A 67 7.45 17.71 -7.86
C ASP A 67 6.67 18.29 -6.68
N VAL A 68 5.64 19.05 -7.03
CA VAL A 68 4.75 19.70 -6.06
C VAL A 68 3.92 18.66 -5.31
N GLN A 69 3.76 17.46 -5.88
CA GLN A 69 3.02 16.36 -5.29
C GLN A 69 3.91 15.13 -5.09
N PRO A 70 3.81 14.45 -3.94
CA PRO A 70 4.55 13.21 -3.74
C PRO A 70 4.08 12.14 -4.73
N HIS A 71 5.05 11.40 -5.30
CA HIS A 71 4.78 10.17 -6.06
C HIS A 71 3.99 9.18 -5.21
N VAL A 72 3.26 8.28 -5.85
CA VAL A 72 2.43 7.27 -5.18
C VAL A 72 3.08 5.91 -5.37
N LEU A 73 3.18 5.13 -4.30
CA LEU A 73 3.69 3.77 -4.42
C LEU A 73 2.60 2.81 -4.89
N HIS A 74 3.00 1.79 -5.62
CA HIS A 74 2.14 0.68 -6.07
C HIS A 74 2.64 -0.63 -5.50
N VAL A 75 1.75 -1.62 -5.35
CA VAL A 75 2.13 -2.96 -4.90
C VAL A 75 2.49 -3.82 -6.10
N LEU A 76 3.73 -4.31 -6.15
CA LEU A 76 4.16 -5.29 -7.15
C LEU A 76 4.69 -6.58 -6.49
N PRO A 77 4.47 -7.76 -7.11
CA PRO A 77 3.59 -7.97 -8.26
C PRO A 77 2.12 -7.74 -7.92
N ASP A 78 1.29 -7.37 -8.92
CA ASP A 78 -0.15 -7.17 -8.73
C ASP A 78 -0.80 -8.39 -8.08
N LEU A 79 -0.45 -9.59 -8.55
CA LEU A 79 -0.81 -10.86 -7.90
C LEU A 79 0.42 -11.76 -7.88
N GLY A 80 0.95 -12.00 -6.68
CA GLY A 80 2.10 -12.88 -6.48
C GLY A 80 2.59 -12.87 -5.04
N PRO A 81 3.52 -13.78 -4.70
CA PRO A 81 4.23 -13.75 -3.44
C PRO A 81 5.19 -12.56 -3.37
N ASP A 82 5.69 -12.28 -2.17
CA ASP A 82 6.71 -11.25 -1.90
C ASP A 82 6.31 -9.83 -2.39
N PRO A 83 5.13 -9.32 -2.00
CA PRO A 83 4.68 -8.01 -2.44
C PRO A 83 5.56 -6.88 -1.90
N HIS A 84 5.86 -5.91 -2.75
CA HIS A 84 6.70 -4.75 -2.48
C HIS A 84 5.99 -3.46 -2.86
N TRP A 85 6.26 -2.40 -2.11
CA TRP A 85 5.97 -1.04 -2.54
C TRP A 85 6.99 -0.58 -3.57
N VAL A 86 6.52 -0.18 -4.74
CA VAL A 86 7.34 0.27 -5.86
C VAL A 86 6.89 1.66 -6.28
N CYS A 87 7.85 2.57 -6.45
CA CYS A 87 7.62 3.86 -7.07
C CYS A 87 7.61 3.66 -8.59
N GLU A 88 6.49 3.91 -9.26
CA GLU A 88 6.39 3.72 -10.72
C GLU A 88 7.26 4.74 -11.45
N GLU A 89 7.32 5.97 -10.94
CA GLU A 89 8.04 7.09 -11.53
C GLU A 89 9.56 6.84 -11.55
N SER A 90 10.10 6.22 -10.50
CA SER A 90 11.53 5.87 -10.43
C SER A 90 11.84 4.41 -10.79
N GLY A 91 10.81 3.57 -10.98
CA GLY A 91 10.95 2.12 -11.20
C GLY A 91 11.64 1.37 -10.05
N THR A 92 11.70 1.96 -8.85
CA THR A 92 12.48 1.43 -7.72
C THR A 92 11.58 0.86 -6.63
N ALA A 93 11.91 -0.34 -6.14
CA ALA A 93 11.29 -0.91 -4.95
C ALA A 93 11.70 -0.10 -3.71
N ALA A 94 10.72 0.53 -3.06
CA ALA A 94 10.93 1.35 -1.88
C ALA A 94 11.07 0.49 -0.61
N ALA A 95 10.22 -0.52 -0.44
CA ALA A 95 10.27 -1.45 0.69
C ALA A 95 9.40 -2.70 0.45
N PRO A 96 9.67 -3.82 1.12
CA PRO A 96 8.70 -4.91 1.26
C PRO A 96 7.37 -4.41 1.87
N LEU A 97 6.26 -5.04 1.50
CA LEU A 97 4.97 -4.73 2.10
C LEU A 97 5.01 -4.97 3.62
N GLY A 98 4.53 -3.99 4.39
CA GLY A 98 4.58 -4.01 5.87
C GLY A 98 5.87 -3.45 6.49
N ALA A 99 6.90 -3.16 5.69
CA ALA A 99 8.16 -2.55 6.14
C ALA A 99 8.32 -1.08 5.74
N LEU A 100 7.30 -0.47 5.13
CA LEU A 100 7.35 0.93 4.70
C LEU A 100 7.50 1.87 5.91
N GLY A 101 8.52 2.72 5.90
CA GLY A 101 8.80 3.64 7.01
C GLY A 101 9.44 2.99 8.24
N ALA A 102 9.73 1.68 8.21
CA ALA A 102 10.73 1.12 9.10
C ALA A 102 12.06 1.77 8.70
N THR A 103 12.54 2.71 9.51
CA THR A 103 13.88 3.26 9.33
C THR A 103 14.86 2.10 9.34
N ALA A 104 15.43 1.77 8.19
CA ALA A 104 16.65 0.99 8.13
C ALA A 104 17.66 1.73 9.02
N SER A 105 17.94 1.15 10.18
CA SER A 105 18.97 1.67 11.10
C SER A 105 20.36 1.37 10.55
#